data_AF-A0A8T7JLL4-F1
#
_entry.id   AF-A0A8T7JLL4-F1
#
_cell.length_a   1.000
_cell.length_b   1.000
_cell.length_c   1.000
_cell.angle_alpha   90.00
_cell.angle_beta   90.00
_cell.angle_gamma   90.00
#
_symmetry.space_group_name_H-M   'P 1'
#
loop_
_entity.id
_entity.type
_entity.pdbx_description
1 polymer ?
#
loop_
_entity_poly.entity_id
_entity_poly.type
_entity_poly.pdbx_seq_one_letter_code
_entity_poly.pdbx_strand_id
1 'polypeptide(L)' 'MVMFWPVQQELNCINGDGSILGKIQFDAKHNTYVFSADNEQVVLSASEDASIKQKLAKLVSGHEIIPMQDDD' A
#
# COMPACT_ATOMS: atom_id res chain seq x y z
N MET A 1 -27.85 -1.99 3.74
CA MET A 1 -26.93 -1.34 4.70
C MET A 1 -25.74 -2.27 4.84
N VAL A 2 -24.75 -2.14 3.93
CA VAL A 2 -23.58 -3.01 3.94
C VAL A 2 -22.64 -2.51 5.04
N MET A 3 -22.48 -3.32 6.09
CA MET A 3 -21.40 -3.13 7.04
C MET A 3 -20.10 -3.39 6.28
N PHE A 4 -19.51 -2.33 5.72
CA PHE A 4 -18.11 -2.36 5.35
C PHE A 4 -17.36 -2.51 6.67
N TRP A 5 -16.97 -3.74 7.00
CA TRP A 5 -15.83 -3.94 7.88
C TRP A 5 -14.69 -3.08 7.32
N PRO A 6 -13.84 -2.48 8.17
CA PRO A 6 -12.66 -1.77 7.70
C PRO A 6 -11.81 -2.82 6.99
N VAL A 7 -12.08 -3.01 5.69
CA VAL A 7 -11.31 -3.84 4.79
C VAL A 7 -9.91 -3.28 4.97
N GLN A 8 -9.02 -4.11 5.49
CA GLN A 8 -7.63 -3.74 5.61
C GLN A 8 -7.18 -3.50 4.17
N GLN A 9 -7.21 -2.22 3.76
CA GLN A 9 -6.81 -1.81 2.42
C GLN A 9 -5.30 -2.05 2.38
N GLU A 10 -4.92 -3.22 1.90
CA GLU A 10 -3.55 -3.67 1.77
C GLU A 10 -3.19 -3.72 0.29
N LEU A 11 -2.09 -3.05 -0.08
CA LEU A 11 -1.58 -3.03 -1.44
C LEU A 11 -0.14 -3.53 -1.43
N ASN A 12 0.09 -4.69 -2.06
CA ASN A 12 1.42 -5.23 -2.24
C ASN A 12 2.22 -4.34 -3.21
N CYS A 13 3.35 -3.83 -2.74
CA CYS A 13 4.33 -3.15 -3.57
C CYS A 13 5.28 -4.20 -4.13
N ILE A 14 5.19 -4.41 -5.44
CA ILE A 14 6.01 -5.39 -6.17
C ILE A 14 6.98 -4.60 -7.05
N ASN A 15 8.25 -4.98 -7.06
CA ASN A 15 9.24 -4.41 -7.97
C ASN A 15 9.04 -4.94 -9.41
N GLY A 16 9.70 -4.33 -10.39
CA GLY A 16 9.75 -4.80 -11.79
C GLY A 16 10.27 -6.24 -11.95
N ASP A 17 11.05 -6.75 -10.99
CA ASP A 17 11.51 -8.14 -10.92
C ASP A 17 10.44 -9.13 -10.39
N GLY A 18 9.24 -8.65 -10.06
CA GLY A 18 8.17 -9.49 -9.51
C GLY A 18 8.34 -9.84 -8.02
N SER A 19 9.34 -9.26 -7.36
CA SER A 19 9.58 -9.44 -5.93
C SER A 19 8.72 -8.47 -5.10
N ILE A 20 8.06 -8.99 -4.06
CA ILE A 20 7.30 -8.16 -3.11
C ILE A 20 8.30 -7.42 -2.22
N LEU A 21 8.29 -6.10 -2.33
CA LEU A 21 9.11 -5.21 -1.50
C LEU A 21 8.48 -4.98 -0.12
N GLY A 22 7.16 -5.01 -0.09
CA GLY A 22 6.37 -4.75 1.11
C GLY A 22 4.91 -4.53 0.77
N LYS A 23 4.15 -4.10 1.77
CA LYS A 23 2.74 -3.81 1.64
C LYS A 23 2.42 -2.45 2.25
N ILE A 24 1.59 -1.70 1.54
CA ILE A 24 0.99 -0.48 2.07
C ILE A 24 -0.32 -0.90 2.71
N GLN A 25 -0.48 -0.65 4.00
CA GLN A 25 -1.72 -0.89 4.72
C GLN A 25 -2.34 0.44 5.14
N PHE A 26 -3.66 0.52 5.11
CA PHE A 26 -4.37 1.65 5.71
C PHE A 26 -4.41 1.49 7.23
N ASP A 27 -3.74 2.40 7.93
CA ASP A 27 -3.83 2.52 9.37
C ASP A 27 -5.06 3.34 9.74
N ALA A 28 -6.15 2.64 10.08
CA ALA A 28 -7.39 3.25 10.54
C ALA A 28 -7.23 4.04 11.85
N LYS A 29 -6.19 3.77 12.65
CA LYS A 29 -5.93 4.48 13.92
C LYS A 29 -5.45 5.91 13.67
N HIS A 30 -4.63 6.10 12.64
CA HIS A 30 -4.10 7.40 12.24
C HIS A 30 -4.76 7.94 10.96
N ASN A 31 -5.72 7.20 10.40
CA ASN A 31 -6.40 7.49 9.13
C ASN A 31 -5.41 7.82 8.00
N THR A 32 -4.32 7.04 7.91
CA THR A 32 -3.24 7.24 6.95
C THR A 32 -2.78 5.92 6.37
N TYR A 33 -2.13 5.96 5.23
CA TYR A 33 -1.45 4.79 4.68
C TYR A 33 -0.03 4.70 5.26
N VAL A 34 0.40 3.48 5.58
CA VAL A 34 1.76 3.18 6.04
C VAL A 34 2.33 2.02 5.24
N PHE A 35 3.58 2.17 4.82
CA PHE A 35 4.32 1.11 4.14
C PHE A 35 5.06 0.26 5.16
N SER A 36 4.80 -1.04 5.12
CA SER A 36 5.49 -2.07 5.88
C SER A 36 6.32 -2.90 4.90
N ALA A 37 7.64 -2.86 5.02
CA ALA A 37 8.52 -3.73 4.24
C ALA A 37 8.25 -5.19 4.59
N ASP A 38 8.26 -6.08 3.59
CA ASP A 38 8.00 -7.52 3.80
C ASP A 38 9.19 -8.19 4.52
N ASN A 39 10.40 -7.70 4.26
CA ASN A 39 11.62 -8.17 4.89
C ASN A 39 12.42 -6.97 5.42
N GLU A 40 12.99 -7.11 6.62
CA GLU A 40 13.86 -6.08 7.23
C GLU A 40 15.14 -5.83 6.40
N GLN A 41 15.45 -6.75 5.47
CA GLN A 41 16.57 -6.67 4.54
C GLN A 41 16.18 -6.20 3.12
N VAL A 42 14.92 -5.82 2.87
CA VAL A 42 14.54 -5.22 1.59
C VAL A 42 15.18 -3.83 1.50
N VAL A 43 16.34 -3.77 0.85
CA VAL A 43 16.98 -2.51 0.47
C VAL A 43 16.26 -2.00 -0.78
N LEU A 44 15.33 -1.07 -0.58
CA LEU A 44 14.71 -0.34 -1.67
C LEU A 44 15.76 0.50 -2.37
N SER A 45 15.86 0.36 -3.69
CA SER A 45 16.58 1.30 -4.54
C SER A 45 15.90 2.67 -4.48
N ALA A 46 16.65 3.75 -4.71
CA ALA A 46 16.10 5.10 -4.69
C ALA A 46 14.87 5.28 -5.61
N SER A 47 14.85 4.59 -6.75
CA SER A 47 13.72 4.55 -7.68
C SER A 47 12.48 3.87 -7.10
N GLU A 48 12.67 2.77 -6.36
CA GLU A 48 11.60 2.00 -5.72
C GLU A 48 11.01 2.78 -4.54
N ASP A 49 11.87 3.36 -3.70
CA ASP A 49 11.47 4.22 -2.58
C ASP A 49 10.68 5.44 -3.07
N ALA A 50 11.14 6.11 -4.14
CA ALA A 50 10.42 7.21 -4.75
C ALA A 50 9.04 6.79 -5.29
N SER A 51 8.97 5.63 -5.94
CA SER A 51 7.71 5.08 -6.48
C SER A 51 6.72 4.75 -5.36
N ILE A 52 7.19 4.10 -4.28
CA ILE A 52 6.38 3.77 -3.10
C ILE A 52 5.88 5.04 -2.42
N LYS A 53 6.76 6.03 -2.18
CA LYS A 53 6.38 7.33 -1.60
C LYS A 53 5.38 8.07 -2.45
N GLN A 54 5.53 8.05 -3.78
CA GLN A 54 4.58 8.66 -4.68
C GLN A 54 3.21 7.97 -4.59
N LYS A 55 3.18 6.63 -4.54
CA LYS A 55 1.94 5.86 -4.36
C LYS A 55 1.27 6.18 -3.03
N LEU A 56 2.04 6.21 -1.95
CA LEU A 56 1.59 6.63 -0.61
C LEU A 56 0.99 8.04 -0.63
N ALA A 57 1.67 9.00 -1.26
CA ALA A 57 1.17 10.36 -1.37
C ALA A 57 -0.14 10.45 -2.17
N LYS A 58 -0.29 9.67 -3.25
CA LYS A 58 -1.54 9.60 -4.02
C LYS A 58 -2.68 8.98 -3.22
N LEU A 59 -2.40 7.92 -2.45
CA LEU A 59 -3.36 7.27 -1.55
C LEU A 59 -3.82 8.22 -0.44
N VAL A 60 -2.87 8.88 0.24
CA VAL A 60 -3.17 9.87 1.29
C VAL A 60 -3.92 11.08 0.75
N SER A 61 -3.59 11.53 -0.47
CA SER A 61 -4.30 12.61 -1.15
C SER A 61 -5.71 12.21 -1.64
N GLY A 62 -6.09 10.94 -1.53
CA GLY A 62 -7.35 10.41 -2.08
C GLY A 62 -7.41 10.41 -3.61
N HIS A 63 -6.27 10.57 -4.28
CA HIS A 63 -6.15 10.55 -5.74
C HIS A 63 -6.13 9.12 -6.29
N GLU A 64 -5.66 8.19 -5.46
CA GLU A 64 -5.75 6.75 -5.68
C GLU A 64 -6.52 6.18 -4.48
N ILE A 65 -7.45 5.27 -4.73
CA ILE A 65 -8.09 4.48 -3.67
C ILE A 65 -7.69 3.04 -3.93
N ILE A 66 -7.34 2.30 -2.87
CA ILE A 66 -7.20 0.85 -2.99
C ILE A 66 -8.62 0.35 -3.25
N PRO A 67 -8.93 -0.12 -4.48
CA PRO A 67 -10.27 -0.59 -4.77
C PRO A 67 -10.56 -1.73 -3.79
N MET A 68 -11.79 -1.80 -3.28
CA MET A 68 -12.26 -3.04 -2.67
C MET A 68 -12.04 -4.12 -3.72
N GLN A 69 -11.32 -5.19 -3.36
CA GLN A 69 -11.22 -6.34 -4.25
C GLN A 69 -12.63 -6.85 -4.45
N ASP A 70 -13.22 -6.56 -5.61
CA ASP A 70 -14.41 -7.26 -6.07
C ASP A 70 -13.94 -8.69 -6.36
N ASP A 71 -14.44 -9.59 -5.52
CA ASP A 71 -14.26 -11.03 -5.60
C ASP A 71 -15.19 -11.53 -6.74
N ASP A 72 -14.73 -11.44 -7.99
CA ASP A 72 -15.40 -12.05 -9.16
C ASP A 72 -14.38 -12.75 -10.07
#